data_AF-A0A2I2A3G0-F1
#
_entry.id   AF-A0A2I2A3G0-F1
#
_cell.length_a   1.000
_cell.length_b   1.000
_cell.length_c   1.000
_cell.angle_alpha   90.00
_cell.angle_beta   90.00
_cell.angle_gamma   90.00
#
_symmetry.space_group_name_H-M   'P 1'
#
loop_
_entity.id
_entity.type
_entity.pdbx_description
1 polymer ?
#
loop_
_entity_poly.entity_id
_entity_poly.type
_entity_poly.pdbx_seq_one_letter_code
_entity_poly.pdbx_strand_id
1 'polypeptide(L)'
;MIQMDLEQRQSMRFERPFYVTNHEDETFSAAFEGADVNLTGLGFLVDDPDLFLPHQQLSLRVRNEQSDEVYCLEGVEVIHLRPDESGQYLCGCHIAQVTSGQLLAHHRLVMTDADTALVSMEASKLSEFNFLEDGSALSKDEADFQEASMALNLAVTQSENNQKEVMRFLNAVDSLFDCPLDAETKLQELKEEFSDFRLYLQQMNDSTVAFATLAKLLAHTPDNTEDKLAWRTLIADFEARFLTEKQQVAYDFMHQGLDAVEALEIANEYLKK
;
A
#
# COMPACT_ATOMS: atom_id res chain seq x y z
N MET A 1 4.71 24.25 4.75
CA MET A 1 5.22 23.79 3.43
C MET A 1 5.24 22.26 3.37
N ILE A 2 4.20 21.60 3.88
CA ILE A 2 4.00 20.14 3.87
C ILE A 2 2.80 19.78 2.97
N GLN A 3 1.91 20.75 2.71
CA GLN A 3 0.69 20.61 1.92
C GLN A 3 0.95 20.41 0.42
N MET A 4 1.96 21.08 -0.15
CA MET A 4 2.42 20.83 -1.53
C MET A 4 3.08 19.46 -1.71
N ASP A 5 3.62 18.88 -0.63
CA ASP A 5 4.34 17.60 -0.66
C ASP A 5 3.34 16.41 -0.66
N LEU A 6 2.08 16.63 -0.27
CA LEU A 6 1.01 15.62 -0.37
C LEU A 6 0.43 15.54 -1.80
N GLU A 7 0.27 16.68 -2.48
CA GLU A 7 -0.28 16.74 -3.85
C GLU A 7 0.67 16.14 -4.90
N GLN A 8 2.00 16.30 -4.74
CA GLN A 8 2.98 15.65 -5.62
C GLN A 8 3.28 14.18 -5.26
N ARG A 9 2.85 13.73 -4.07
CA ARG A 9 3.02 12.34 -3.63
C ARG A 9 1.89 11.41 -4.06
N GLN A 10 0.92 11.94 -4.81
CA GLN A 10 -0.17 11.16 -5.39
C GLN A 10 0.38 10.25 -6.48
N SER A 11 0.09 8.96 -6.32
CA SER A 11 0.12 7.97 -7.39
C SER A 11 -0.55 8.54 -8.65
N MET A 12 -0.14 8.07 -9.84
CA MET A 12 -0.81 8.41 -11.10
C MET A 12 -2.32 8.31 -10.90
N ARG A 13 -3.06 9.36 -11.27
CA ARG A 13 -4.53 9.38 -11.20
C ARG A 13 -5.08 8.95 -12.54
N PHE A 14 -6.19 8.23 -12.51
CA PHE A 14 -6.81 7.67 -13.70
C PHE A 14 -8.27 8.08 -13.77
N GLU A 15 -8.74 8.37 -14.97
CA GLU A 15 -10.16 8.62 -15.22
C GLU A 15 -10.93 7.30 -15.07
N ARG A 16 -11.98 7.34 -14.25
CA ARG A 16 -12.90 6.23 -14.04
C ARG A 16 -14.33 6.74 -14.00
N PRO A 17 -15.28 6.07 -14.67
CA PRO A 17 -16.68 6.45 -14.60
C PRO A 17 -17.28 5.91 -13.30
N PHE A 18 -17.64 6.82 -12.40
CA PHE A 18 -18.34 6.52 -11.16
C PHE A 18 -19.21 7.71 -10.74
N TYR A 19 -20.19 7.43 -9.89
CA TYR A 19 -20.98 8.47 -9.23
C TYR A 19 -20.66 8.52 -7.75
N VAL A 20 -20.65 9.72 -7.17
CA VAL A 20 -20.46 9.95 -5.74
C VAL A 20 -21.66 10.69 -5.17
N THR A 21 -22.21 10.24 -4.06
CA THR A 21 -23.24 10.97 -3.32
C THR A 21 -22.99 10.88 -1.82
N ASN A 22 -23.82 11.56 -1.04
CA ASN A 22 -23.82 11.44 0.41
C ASN A 22 -24.18 9.99 0.84
N HIS A 23 -23.62 9.53 1.95
CA HIS A 23 -23.84 8.19 2.49
C HIS A 23 -25.32 7.78 2.61
N GLU A 24 -26.21 8.73 2.92
CA GLU A 24 -27.65 8.51 3.11
C GLU A 24 -28.46 8.42 1.79
N ASP A 25 -27.92 8.89 0.66
CA ASP A 25 -28.62 8.88 -0.63
C ASP A 25 -28.43 7.55 -1.35
N GLU A 26 -29.31 6.60 -1.07
CA GLU A 26 -29.26 5.26 -1.67
C GLU A 26 -29.59 5.23 -3.15
N THR A 27 -30.26 6.27 -3.63
CA THR A 27 -30.77 6.36 -5.00
C THR A 27 -29.84 7.07 -5.96
N PHE A 28 -28.75 7.67 -5.45
CA PHE A 28 -27.87 8.55 -6.23
C PHE A 28 -28.65 9.67 -6.93
N SER A 29 -29.68 10.17 -6.25
CA SER A 29 -30.60 11.19 -6.79
C SER A 29 -29.94 12.55 -6.94
N ALA A 30 -28.93 12.85 -6.12
CA ALA A 30 -28.14 14.06 -6.15
C ALA A 30 -26.63 13.73 -6.24
N ALA A 31 -26.28 12.83 -7.15
CA ALA A 31 -24.91 12.38 -7.32
C ALA A 31 -24.04 13.35 -8.14
N PHE A 32 -22.78 13.42 -7.75
CA PHE A 32 -21.68 14.05 -8.46
C PHE A 32 -21.02 13.05 -9.41
N GLU A 33 -20.52 13.53 -10.54
CA GLU A 33 -19.77 12.73 -11.50
C GLU A 33 -18.32 12.58 -11.04
N GLY A 34 -17.82 11.34 -11.06
CA GLY A 34 -16.44 11.02 -10.79
C GLY A 34 -15.52 11.52 -11.88
N ALA A 35 -14.41 12.14 -11.49
CA ALA A 35 -13.41 12.67 -12.41
C ALA A 35 -12.19 11.73 -12.49
N ASP A 36 -11.58 11.45 -11.34
CA ASP A 36 -10.37 10.65 -11.26
C ASP A 36 -10.30 9.82 -9.98
N VAL A 37 -9.51 8.76 -9.99
CA VAL A 37 -9.19 7.95 -8.81
C VAL A 37 -7.73 7.54 -8.80
N ASN A 38 -7.21 7.28 -7.61
CA ASN A 38 -6.00 6.51 -7.38
C ASN A 38 -6.22 5.61 -6.16
N LEU A 39 -5.20 4.90 -5.68
CA LEU A 39 -5.36 3.93 -4.60
C LEU A 39 -5.83 4.48 -3.24
N THR A 40 -5.72 5.78 -2.99
CA THR A 40 -6.12 6.37 -1.69
C THR A 40 -6.92 7.66 -1.84
N GLY A 41 -7.41 7.93 -3.04
CA GLY A 41 -8.08 9.18 -3.32
C GLY A 41 -9.03 9.04 -4.48
N LEU A 42 -10.05 9.88 -4.44
CA LEU A 42 -11.02 10.04 -5.51
C LEU A 42 -11.27 11.53 -5.71
N GLY A 43 -11.50 11.92 -6.96
CA GLY A 43 -11.92 13.25 -7.35
C GLY A 43 -13.28 13.19 -8.03
N PHE A 44 -14.15 14.14 -7.71
CA PHE A 44 -15.45 14.28 -8.35
C PHE A 44 -15.76 15.76 -8.63
N LEU A 45 -16.60 15.99 -9.63
CA LEU A 45 -16.97 17.32 -10.10
C LEU A 45 -18.13 17.88 -9.29
N VAL A 46 -17.99 19.11 -8.83
CA VAL A 46 -19.02 19.84 -8.07
C VAL A 46 -19.34 21.17 -8.75
N ASP A 47 -20.62 21.50 -8.83
CA ASP A 47 -21.08 22.75 -9.45
C ASP A 47 -20.93 23.96 -8.51
N ASP A 48 -21.02 23.72 -7.20
CA ASP A 48 -20.93 24.74 -6.17
C ASP A 48 -19.78 24.40 -5.19
N PRO A 49 -18.69 25.19 -5.16
CA PRO A 49 -17.57 24.95 -4.28
C PRO A 49 -17.90 25.16 -2.80
N ASP A 50 -18.99 25.87 -2.47
CA ASP A 50 -19.39 26.12 -1.08
C ASP A 50 -20.01 24.89 -0.41
N LEU A 51 -20.28 23.82 -1.17
CA LEU A 51 -20.79 22.54 -0.64
C LEU A 51 -19.76 21.79 0.21
N PHE A 52 -18.47 22.01 -0.04
CA PHE A 52 -17.38 21.31 0.62
C PHE A 52 -16.32 22.27 1.12
N LEU A 53 -15.68 21.94 2.23
CA LEU A 53 -14.57 22.72 2.77
C LEU A 53 -13.30 21.87 2.84
N PRO A 54 -12.11 22.43 2.57
CA PRO A 54 -10.86 21.72 2.82
C PRO A 54 -10.78 21.19 4.26
N HIS A 55 -10.26 19.98 4.40
CA HIS A 55 -10.17 19.20 5.65
C HIS A 55 -11.51 18.73 6.24
N GLN A 56 -12.62 18.93 5.52
CA GLN A 56 -13.90 18.34 5.91
C GLN A 56 -13.84 16.82 5.76
N GLN A 57 -14.31 16.12 6.80
CA GLN A 57 -14.52 14.68 6.77
C GLN A 57 -15.91 14.37 6.21
N LEU A 58 -15.97 13.45 5.26
CA LEU A 58 -17.17 13.05 4.53
C LEU A 58 -17.39 11.55 4.67
N SER A 59 -18.66 11.17 4.64
CA SER A 59 -19.10 9.80 4.36
C SER A 59 -19.78 9.79 3.00
N LEU A 60 -19.22 9.03 2.07
CA LEU A 60 -19.60 9.00 0.67
C LEU A 60 -20.17 7.64 0.31
N ARG A 61 -21.16 7.65 -0.58
CA ARG A 61 -21.60 6.45 -1.30
C ARG A 61 -21.14 6.58 -2.74
N VAL A 62 -20.41 5.59 -3.24
CA VAL A 62 -19.80 5.59 -4.56
C VAL A 62 -20.41 4.46 -5.38
N ARG A 63 -20.81 4.71 -6.62
CA ARG A 63 -21.26 3.67 -7.55
C ARG A 63 -20.31 3.60 -8.73
N ASN A 64 -19.70 2.45 -8.93
CA ASN A 64 -18.90 2.18 -10.13
C ASN A 64 -19.85 1.97 -11.32
N GLU A 65 -19.71 2.75 -12.39
CA GLU A 65 -20.61 2.63 -13.55
C GLU A 65 -20.35 1.38 -14.39
N GLN A 66 -19.16 0.80 -14.31
CA GLN A 66 -18.79 -0.37 -15.11
C GLN A 66 -19.34 -1.67 -14.50
N SER A 67 -19.33 -1.77 -13.18
CA SER A 67 -19.81 -2.95 -12.45
C SER A 67 -21.21 -2.78 -11.83
N ASP A 68 -21.73 -1.56 -11.77
CA ASP A 68 -22.94 -1.17 -11.02
C ASP A 68 -22.85 -1.46 -9.51
N GLU A 69 -21.64 -1.75 -9.01
CA GLU A 69 -21.40 -1.98 -7.60
C GLU A 69 -21.42 -0.66 -6.83
N VAL A 70 -22.01 -0.71 -5.63
CA VAL A 70 -22.12 0.44 -4.73
C VAL A 70 -21.29 0.20 -3.49
N TYR A 71 -20.46 1.18 -3.16
CA TYR A 71 -19.52 1.19 -2.06
C TYR A 71 -19.83 2.32 -1.09
N CYS A 72 -19.54 2.12 0.19
CA CYS A 72 -19.61 3.17 1.20
C CYS A 72 -18.21 3.45 1.73
N LEU A 73 -17.80 4.70 1.64
CA LEU A 73 -16.53 5.21 2.18
C LEU A 73 -16.84 6.17 3.32
N GLU A 74 -16.19 6.01 4.45
CA GLU A 74 -16.29 6.88 5.63
C GLU A 74 -14.90 7.45 5.92
N GLY A 75 -14.82 8.60 6.58
CA GLY A 75 -13.52 9.22 6.89
C GLY A 75 -12.77 9.72 5.64
N VAL A 76 -13.51 10.14 4.63
CA VAL A 76 -12.96 10.74 3.41
C VAL A 76 -12.70 12.22 3.67
N GLU A 77 -11.45 12.65 3.57
CA GLU A 77 -11.05 14.04 3.78
C GLU A 77 -11.01 14.80 2.46
N VAL A 78 -11.68 15.95 2.42
CA VAL A 78 -11.55 16.90 1.31
C VAL A 78 -10.17 17.55 1.38
N ILE A 79 -9.34 17.36 0.36
CA ILE A 79 -7.99 17.92 0.32
C ILE A 79 -7.98 19.27 -0.40
N HIS A 80 -8.67 19.36 -1.53
CA HIS A 80 -8.72 20.60 -2.31
C HIS A 80 -10.00 20.71 -3.14
N LEU A 81 -10.35 21.96 -3.45
CA LEU A 81 -11.33 22.32 -4.47
C LEU A 81 -10.61 23.16 -5.51
N ARG A 82 -10.56 22.70 -6.75
CA ARG A 82 -9.87 23.39 -7.85
C ARG A 82 -10.86 23.67 -8.97
N PRO A 83 -10.89 24.89 -9.53
CA PRO A 83 -11.72 25.13 -10.70
C PRO A 83 -11.24 24.29 -11.87
N ASP A 84 -12.18 23.70 -12.59
CA ASP A 84 -11.96 22.97 -13.83
C ASP A 84 -12.21 23.89 -15.05
N GLU A 85 -11.67 23.52 -16.21
CA GLU A 85 -11.79 24.27 -17.47
C GLU A 85 -13.25 24.41 -17.94
N SER A 86 -14.12 23.49 -17.52
CA SER A 86 -15.56 23.47 -17.81
C SER A 86 -16.40 24.46 -16.97
N GLY A 87 -15.80 25.08 -15.94
CA GLY A 87 -16.50 25.95 -15.00
C GLY A 87 -17.08 25.24 -13.77
N GLN A 88 -16.92 23.92 -13.67
CA GLN A 88 -17.14 23.15 -12.45
C GLN A 88 -15.90 23.19 -11.55
N TYR A 89 -15.98 22.59 -10.36
CA TYR A 89 -14.85 22.44 -9.44
C TYR A 89 -14.53 20.96 -9.23
N LEU A 90 -13.25 20.61 -9.34
CA LEU A 90 -12.73 19.32 -8.94
C LEU A 90 -12.55 19.28 -7.42
N CYS A 91 -13.40 18.51 -6.75
CA CYS A 91 -13.27 18.15 -5.34
C CYS A 91 -12.35 16.94 -5.21
N GLY A 92 -11.09 17.18 -4.84
CA GLY A 92 -10.10 16.12 -4.62
C GLY A 92 -10.13 15.66 -3.17
N CYS A 93 -10.37 14.37 -2.96
CA CYS A 93 -10.48 13.76 -1.66
C CYS A 93 -9.39 12.71 -1.43
N HIS A 94 -8.99 12.54 -0.18
CA HIS A 94 -8.11 11.47 0.30
C HIS A 94 -8.87 10.63 1.32
N ILE A 95 -8.75 9.32 1.23
CA ILE A 95 -9.38 8.41 2.19
C ILE A 95 -8.42 8.28 3.37
N ALA A 96 -8.64 9.09 4.40
CA ALA A 96 -7.71 9.25 5.52
C ALA A 96 -7.81 8.10 6.53
N GLN A 97 -8.97 7.46 6.61
CA GLN A 97 -9.24 6.33 7.49
C GLN A 97 -10.01 5.28 6.70
N VAL A 98 -9.36 4.15 6.46
CA VAL A 98 -9.91 3.06 5.64
C VAL A 98 -9.96 1.84 6.55
N THR A 99 -11.06 1.10 6.62
CA THR A 99 -11.12 -0.28 7.16
C THR A 99 -10.81 -1.29 6.06
N SER A 100 -10.55 -2.57 6.37
CA SER A 100 -10.31 -3.57 5.30
C SER A 100 -11.45 -3.63 4.27
N GLY A 101 -12.70 -3.50 4.71
CA GLY A 101 -13.86 -3.45 3.83
C GLY A 101 -13.85 -2.22 2.91
N GLN A 102 -13.47 -1.05 3.43
CA GLN A 102 -13.34 0.16 2.61
C GLN A 102 -12.14 0.08 1.66
N LEU A 103 -11.05 -0.56 2.09
CA LEU A 103 -9.86 -0.78 1.25
C LEU A 103 -10.23 -1.66 0.06
N LEU A 104 -10.98 -2.75 0.29
CA LEU A 104 -11.47 -3.62 -0.76
C LEU A 104 -12.43 -2.89 -1.71
N ALA A 105 -13.38 -2.14 -1.14
CA ALA A 105 -14.37 -1.43 -1.92
C ALA A 105 -13.71 -0.38 -2.83
N HIS A 106 -12.76 0.37 -2.27
CA HIS A 106 -11.98 1.33 -3.05
C HIS A 106 -11.06 0.66 -4.06
N HIS A 107 -10.44 -0.47 -3.70
CA HIS A 107 -9.67 -1.27 -4.65
C HIS A 107 -10.52 -1.72 -5.84
N ARG A 108 -11.77 -2.16 -5.64
CA ARG A 108 -12.67 -2.55 -6.74
C ARG A 108 -13.10 -1.38 -7.62
N LEU A 109 -13.16 -0.17 -7.07
CA LEU A 109 -13.36 1.04 -7.86
C LEU A 109 -12.16 1.34 -8.78
N VAL A 110 -10.95 1.15 -8.27
CA VAL A 110 -9.70 1.44 -9.01
C VAL A 110 -9.35 0.31 -9.98
N MET A 111 -9.44 -0.94 -9.54
CA MET A 111 -8.94 -2.14 -10.21
C MET A 111 -10.07 -2.91 -10.91
N THR A 112 -10.47 -2.40 -12.08
CA THR A 112 -11.53 -3.00 -12.90
C THR A 112 -11.01 -3.98 -13.96
N ASP A 113 -9.72 -3.89 -14.31
CA ASP A 113 -9.04 -4.74 -15.29
C ASP A 113 -7.53 -4.86 -15.00
N ALA A 114 -6.88 -5.86 -15.60
CA ALA A 114 -5.48 -6.20 -15.33
C ALA A 114 -4.49 -5.12 -15.79
N ASP A 115 -4.75 -4.44 -16.90
CA ASP A 115 -3.88 -3.38 -17.40
C ASP A 115 -3.91 -2.17 -16.44
N THR A 116 -5.08 -1.86 -15.91
CA THR A 116 -5.23 -0.79 -14.92
C THR A 116 -4.63 -1.16 -13.58
N ALA A 117 -4.73 -2.43 -13.17
CA ALA A 117 -4.04 -2.93 -12.00
C ALA A 117 -2.52 -2.68 -12.10
N LEU A 118 -1.92 -3.05 -13.23
CA LEU A 118 -0.49 -2.81 -13.46
C LEU A 118 -0.12 -1.31 -13.36
N VAL A 119 -0.82 -0.44 -14.08
CA VAL A 119 -0.49 1.00 -14.11
C VAL A 119 -0.77 1.69 -12.76
N SER A 120 -1.86 1.31 -12.09
CA SER A 120 -2.22 1.86 -10.79
C SER A 120 -1.23 1.44 -9.71
N MET A 121 -0.79 0.18 -9.75
CA MET A 121 0.17 -0.38 -8.79
C MET A 121 1.60 0.16 -8.95
N GLU A 122 2.01 0.57 -10.16
CA GLU A 122 3.34 1.13 -10.39
C GLU A 122 3.64 2.35 -9.52
N ALA A 123 2.67 3.24 -9.32
CA ALA A 123 2.85 4.49 -8.59
C ALA A 123 2.49 4.39 -7.09
N SER A 124 2.05 3.22 -6.65
CA SER A 124 1.52 3.00 -5.31
C SER A 124 2.59 2.96 -4.23
N LYS A 125 2.19 3.36 -3.02
CA LYS A 125 3.05 3.27 -1.84
C LYS A 125 2.49 2.23 -0.88
N LEU A 126 3.38 1.55 -0.19
CA LEU A 126 3.02 0.55 0.80
C LEU A 126 2.09 1.09 1.90
N SER A 127 2.27 2.35 2.28
CA SER A 127 1.41 3.04 3.25
C SER A 127 -0.06 3.12 2.84
N GLU A 128 -0.37 2.99 1.55
CA GLU A 128 -1.73 3.03 1.00
C GLU A 128 -2.57 1.80 1.40
N PHE A 129 -1.91 0.71 1.81
CA PHE A 129 -2.55 -0.51 2.27
C PHE A 129 -2.66 -0.59 3.80
N ASN A 130 -2.23 0.45 4.52
CA ASN A 130 -2.36 0.48 5.97
C ASN A 130 -3.74 1.01 6.37
N PHE A 131 -4.66 0.09 6.69
CA PHE A 131 -6.04 0.38 7.10
C PHE A 131 -6.20 0.34 8.63
N LEU A 132 -7.26 0.92 9.20
CA LEU A 132 -7.58 0.79 10.63
C LEU A 132 -8.16 -0.60 10.93
N GLU A 133 -7.67 -1.26 11.98
CA GLU A 133 -8.21 -2.56 12.42
C GLU A 133 -9.62 -2.39 13.05
N ASP A 134 -9.89 -1.23 13.63
CA ASP A 134 -11.18 -0.96 14.26
C ASP A 134 -12.30 -0.97 13.22
N GLY A 135 -13.35 -1.76 13.48
CA GLY A 135 -14.45 -2.00 12.53
C GLY A 135 -14.14 -2.98 11.39
N SER A 136 -12.91 -3.48 11.27
CA SER A 136 -12.60 -4.56 10.31
C SER A 136 -12.92 -5.94 10.90
N ALA A 137 -13.54 -6.81 10.09
CA ALA A 137 -13.78 -8.20 10.47
C ALA A 137 -12.43 -8.96 10.51
N LEU A 138 -12.22 -9.75 11.57
CA LEU A 138 -11.16 -10.74 11.62
C LEU A 138 -11.54 -11.94 10.76
N SER A 139 -10.54 -12.57 10.14
CA SER A 139 -10.76 -13.81 9.43
C SER A 139 -11.38 -14.88 10.34
N LYS A 140 -12.20 -15.73 9.74
CA LYS A 140 -12.77 -16.94 10.35
C LYS A 140 -12.11 -18.22 9.80
N ASP A 141 -11.18 -18.09 8.86
CA ASP A 141 -10.44 -19.21 8.28
C ASP A 141 -9.11 -19.38 9.03
N GLU A 142 -8.84 -20.60 9.50
CA GLU A 142 -7.57 -20.91 10.16
C GLU A 142 -6.39 -20.77 9.18
N ALA A 143 -6.61 -21.06 7.90
CA ALA A 143 -5.58 -20.94 6.87
C ALA A 143 -5.06 -19.49 6.75
N ASP A 144 -5.96 -18.50 6.81
CA ASP A 144 -5.58 -17.08 6.74
C ASP A 144 -4.66 -16.68 7.92
N PHE A 145 -4.89 -17.21 9.13
CA PHE A 145 -4.01 -16.97 10.27
C PHE A 145 -2.69 -17.74 10.17
N GLN A 146 -2.69 -18.92 9.56
CA GLN A 146 -1.47 -19.67 9.28
C GLN A 146 -0.60 -18.90 8.28
N GLU A 147 -1.18 -18.39 7.20
CA GLU A 147 -0.53 -17.53 6.22
C GLU A 147 0.00 -16.24 6.86
N ALA A 148 -0.81 -15.55 7.66
CA ALA A 148 -0.38 -14.36 8.40
C ALA A 148 0.81 -14.67 9.33
N SER A 149 0.81 -15.83 9.99
CA SER A 149 1.91 -16.30 10.82
C SER A 149 3.18 -16.57 10.00
N MET A 150 3.05 -17.17 8.81
CA MET A 150 4.19 -17.36 7.89
C MET A 150 4.79 -16.02 7.47
N ALA A 151 3.96 -15.03 7.08
CA ALA A 151 4.42 -13.70 6.71
C ALA A 151 5.15 -13.00 7.86
N LEU A 152 4.63 -13.10 9.09
CA LEU A 152 5.29 -12.55 10.28
C LEU A 152 6.61 -13.25 10.60
N ASN A 153 6.68 -14.58 10.45
CA ASN A 153 7.92 -15.33 10.67
C ASN A 153 8.99 -14.91 9.65
N LEU A 154 8.64 -14.71 8.37
CA LEU A 154 9.57 -14.14 7.38
C LEU A 154 10.02 -12.74 7.77
N ALA A 155 9.10 -11.89 8.24
CA ALA A 155 9.46 -10.54 8.69
C ALA A 155 10.47 -10.57 9.84
N VAL A 156 10.27 -11.46 10.82
CA VAL A 156 11.17 -11.64 11.96
C VAL A 156 12.52 -12.18 11.50
N THR A 157 12.56 -13.27 10.73
CA THR A 157 13.81 -13.86 10.24
C THR A 157 14.59 -12.89 9.35
N GLN A 158 13.90 -12.13 8.51
CA GLN A 158 14.54 -11.09 7.70
C GLN A 158 15.10 -9.97 8.60
N SER A 159 14.35 -9.53 9.61
CA SER A 159 14.84 -8.55 10.60
C SER A 159 16.10 -9.03 11.34
N GLU A 160 16.14 -10.29 11.76
CA GLU A 160 17.34 -10.91 12.36
C GLU A 160 18.52 -10.94 11.40
N ASN A 161 18.30 -11.25 10.12
CA ASN A 161 19.34 -11.17 9.10
C ASN A 161 19.79 -9.73 8.86
N ASN A 162 18.88 -8.77 8.93
CA ASN A 162 19.22 -7.36 8.77
C ASN A 162 20.10 -6.85 9.93
N GLN A 163 19.93 -7.37 11.15
CA GLN A 163 20.84 -7.07 12.27
C GLN A 163 22.28 -7.51 11.96
N LYS A 164 22.48 -8.61 11.22
CA LYS A 164 23.82 -9.05 10.81
C LYS A 164 24.47 -8.06 9.85
N GLU A 165 23.71 -7.49 8.91
CA GLU A 165 24.22 -6.45 8.01
C GLU A 165 24.49 -5.12 8.72
N VAL A 166 23.69 -4.76 9.73
CA VAL A 166 24.00 -3.61 10.60
C VAL A 166 25.34 -3.83 11.31
N MET A 167 25.57 -5.01 11.88
CA MET A 167 26.85 -5.33 12.51
C MET A 167 28.01 -5.36 11.51
N ARG A 168 27.77 -5.85 10.27
CA ARG A 168 28.76 -5.81 9.18
C ARG A 168 29.17 -4.37 8.87
N PHE A 169 28.21 -3.46 8.74
CA PHE A 169 28.48 -2.04 8.51
C PHE A 169 29.30 -1.43 9.65
N LEU A 170 28.92 -1.66 10.91
CA LEU A 170 29.67 -1.16 12.07
C LEU A 170 31.12 -1.67 12.07
N ASN A 171 31.31 -2.96 11.80
CA ASN A 171 32.64 -3.56 11.70
C ASN A 171 33.46 -2.99 10.53
N ALA A 172 32.82 -2.69 9.39
CA ALA A 172 33.47 -2.07 8.24
C ALA A 172 33.95 -0.66 8.59
N VAL A 173 33.11 0.14 9.23
CA VAL A 173 33.46 1.49 9.71
C VAL A 173 34.63 1.43 10.69
N ASP A 174 34.57 0.56 11.70
CA ASP A 174 35.66 0.39 12.67
C ASP A 174 36.97 -0.02 11.97
N SER A 175 36.90 -0.95 11.02
CA SER A 175 38.06 -1.41 10.25
C SER A 175 38.68 -0.30 9.38
N LEU A 176 37.86 0.61 8.84
CA LEU A 176 38.33 1.76 8.06
C LEU A 176 39.13 2.75 8.91
N PHE A 177 38.74 2.94 10.17
CA PHE A 177 39.48 3.82 11.08
C PHE A 177 40.86 3.23 11.44
N ASP A 178 40.96 1.91 11.60
CA ASP A 178 42.20 1.21 11.92
C ASP A 178 43.11 0.92 10.71
N CYS A 179 42.60 1.10 9.48
CA CYS A 179 43.35 0.84 8.25
C CYS A 179 44.46 1.90 8.02
N PRO A 180 45.66 1.53 7.51
CA PRO A 180 46.73 2.49 7.23
C PRO A 180 46.53 3.31 5.93
N LEU A 181 45.30 3.50 5.48
CA LEU A 181 44.96 4.35 4.34
C LEU A 181 45.10 5.84 4.68
N ASP A 182 45.31 6.67 3.66
CA ASP A 182 45.29 8.12 3.84
C ASP A 182 43.87 8.64 4.14
N ALA A 183 43.80 9.85 4.69
CA ALA A 183 42.53 10.43 5.15
C ALA A 183 41.52 10.70 4.02
N GLU A 184 41.99 10.94 2.79
CA GLU A 184 41.11 11.23 1.65
C GLU A 184 40.46 9.94 1.14
N THR A 185 41.25 8.87 1.03
CA THR A 185 40.75 7.53 0.68
C THR A 185 39.76 7.01 1.74
N LYS A 186 40.09 7.14 3.04
CA LYS A 186 39.17 6.75 4.12
C LYS A 186 37.83 7.50 4.06
N LEU A 187 37.86 8.81 3.79
CA LEU A 187 36.65 9.61 3.69
C LEU A 187 35.78 9.16 2.51
N GLN A 188 36.40 8.77 1.40
CA GLN A 188 35.68 8.27 0.23
C GLN A 188 35.04 6.90 0.50
N GLU A 189 35.81 5.95 1.04
CA GLU A 189 35.28 4.63 1.41
C GLU A 189 34.15 4.72 2.45
N LEU A 190 34.28 5.63 3.42
CA LEU A 190 33.22 5.89 4.40
C LEU A 190 31.95 6.40 3.73
N LYS A 191 32.04 7.33 2.76
CA LYS A 191 30.87 7.82 2.03
C LYS A 191 30.17 6.71 1.25
N GLU A 192 30.93 5.81 0.65
CA GLU A 192 30.41 4.65 -0.09
C GLU A 192 29.67 3.70 0.87
N GLU A 193 30.32 3.28 1.96
CA GLU A 193 29.69 2.41 2.97
C GLU A 193 28.42 3.03 3.58
N PHE A 194 28.42 4.33 3.88
CA PHE A 194 27.21 5.01 4.39
C PHE A 194 26.09 5.09 3.35
N SER A 195 26.44 5.30 2.07
CA SER A 195 25.46 5.34 0.99
C SER A 195 24.80 3.97 0.80
N ASP A 196 25.60 2.91 0.79
CA ASP A 196 25.15 1.53 0.65
C ASP A 196 24.30 1.11 1.86
N PHE A 197 24.77 1.43 3.07
CA PHE A 197 24.03 1.14 4.29
C PHE A 197 22.70 1.89 4.36
N ARG A 198 22.64 3.15 3.90
CA ARG A 198 21.39 3.92 3.84
C ARG A 198 20.38 3.27 2.90
N LEU A 199 20.83 2.83 1.71
CA LEU A 199 19.96 2.12 0.76
C LEU A 199 19.46 0.80 1.36
N TYR A 200 20.34 0.07 2.02
CA TYR A 200 20.01 -1.18 2.69
C TYR A 200 18.99 -1.00 3.82
N LEU A 201 19.16 0.02 4.67
CA LEU A 201 18.21 0.33 5.75
C LEU A 201 16.82 0.68 5.21
N GLN A 202 16.74 1.40 4.09
CA GLN A 202 15.48 1.71 3.45
C GLN A 202 14.78 0.43 2.95
N GLN A 203 15.51 -0.43 2.24
CA GLN A 203 14.99 -1.71 1.77
C GLN A 203 14.54 -2.63 2.91
N MET A 204 15.31 -2.66 4.01
CA MET A 204 14.94 -3.37 5.23
C MET A 204 13.59 -2.88 5.77
N ASN A 205 13.41 -1.57 5.91
CA ASN A 205 12.22 -1.01 6.51
C ASN A 205 10.99 -1.27 5.62
N ASP A 206 11.12 -1.04 4.32
CA ASP A 206 10.05 -1.28 3.35
C ASP A 206 9.62 -2.76 3.36
N SER A 207 10.60 -3.68 3.44
CA SER A 207 10.34 -5.11 3.57
C SER A 207 9.59 -5.48 4.85
N THR A 208 9.98 -4.94 6.00
CA THR A 208 9.32 -5.26 7.28
C THR A 208 7.89 -4.75 7.27
N VAL A 209 7.67 -3.53 6.77
CA VAL A 209 6.33 -2.96 6.64
C VAL A 209 5.50 -3.78 5.66
N ALA A 210 6.09 -4.30 4.57
CA ALA A 210 5.37 -5.07 3.56
C ALA A 210 4.80 -6.37 4.15
N PHE A 211 5.61 -7.14 4.87
CA PHE A 211 5.14 -8.35 5.53
C PHE A 211 4.16 -8.07 6.68
N ALA A 212 4.37 -7.01 7.46
CA ALA A 212 3.42 -6.63 8.49
C ALA A 212 2.06 -6.27 7.88
N THR A 213 2.07 -5.57 6.75
CA THR A 213 0.85 -5.21 6.00
C THR A 213 0.20 -6.45 5.39
N LEU A 214 0.97 -7.37 4.81
CA LEU A 214 0.47 -8.65 4.31
C LEU A 214 -0.21 -9.46 5.43
N ALA A 215 0.47 -9.63 6.56
CA ALA A 215 -0.08 -10.35 7.71
C ALA A 215 -1.39 -9.72 8.20
N LYS A 216 -1.47 -8.38 8.16
CA LYS A 216 -2.69 -7.64 8.48
C LYS A 216 -3.81 -7.86 7.47
N LEU A 217 -3.51 -7.82 6.16
CA LEU A 217 -4.47 -8.12 5.10
C LEU A 217 -5.04 -9.56 5.25
N LEU A 218 -4.17 -10.53 5.56
CA LEU A 218 -4.55 -11.91 5.81
C LEU A 218 -5.38 -12.07 7.09
N ALA A 219 -5.03 -11.40 8.17
CA ALA A 219 -5.76 -11.49 9.43
C ALA A 219 -7.15 -10.83 9.38
N HIS A 220 -7.36 -9.87 8.48
CA HIS A 220 -8.59 -9.09 8.39
C HIS A 220 -9.30 -9.31 7.05
N THR A 221 -9.97 -10.46 6.91
CA THR A 221 -10.72 -10.79 5.69
C THR A 221 -12.21 -10.43 5.80
N PRO A 222 -12.85 -10.02 4.69
CA PRO A 222 -14.30 -9.77 4.67
C PRO A 222 -15.13 -11.04 4.98
N ASP A 223 -16.27 -10.83 5.64
CA ASP A 223 -17.18 -11.91 6.01
C ASP A 223 -17.95 -12.51 4.81
N ASN A 224 -18.24 -11.67 3.80
CA ASN A 224 -19.01 -12.06 2.63
C ASN A 224 -18.15 -12.86 1.63
N THR A 225 -18.69 -13.98 1.14
CA THR A 225 -18.01 -14.88 0.21
C THR A 225 -17.61 -14.20 -1.10
N GLU A 226 -18.44 -13.32 -1.65
CA GLU A 226 -18.12 -12.59 -2.90
C GLU A 226 -16.94 -11.62 -2.70
N ASP A 227 -16.84 -11.04 -1.51
CA ASP A 227 -15.76 -10.11 -1.14
C ASP A 227 -14.45 -10.84 -0.86
N LYS A 228 -14.50 -12.10 -0.37
CA LYS A 228 -13.29 -12.91 -0.13
C LYS A 228 -12.49 -13.16 -1.40
N LEU A 229 -13.14 -13.39 -2.53
CA LEU A 229 -12.40 -13.61 -3.80
C LEU A 229 -11.65 -12.34 -4.20
N ALA A 230 -12.33 -11.19 -4.18
CA ALA A 230 -11.70 -9.93 -4.54
C ALA A 230 -10.66 -9.48 -3.51
N TRP A 231 -10.84 -9.83 -2.23
CA TRP A 231 -9.82 -9.63 -1.19
C TRP A 231 -8.56 -10.44 -1.46
N ARG A 232 -8.70 -11.70 -1.88
CA ARG A 232 -7.56 -12.53 -2.31
C ARG A 232 -6.87 -11.95 -3.54
N THR A 233 -7.62 -11.38 -4.48
CA THR A 233 -7.03 -10.65 -5.62
C THR A 233 -6.22 -9.45 -5.14
N LEU A 234 -6.77 -8.63 -4.23
CA LEU A 234 -6.06 -7.50 -3.64
C LEU A 234 -4.76 -7.94 -2.93
N ILE A 235 -4.81 -9.05 -2.19
CA ILE A 235 -3.62 -9.63 -1.54
C ILE A 235 -2.59 -10.09 -2.58
N ALA A 236 -3.00 -10.80 -3.62
CA ALA A 236 -2.09 -11.25 -4.68
C ALA A 236 -1.43 -10.07 -5.41
N ASP A 237 -2.23 -9.03 -5.71
CA ASP A 237 -1.76 -7.78 -6.31
C ASP A 237 -0.73 -7.10 -5.38
N PHE A 238 -1.05 -7.00 -4.08
CA PHE A 238 -0.14 -6.50 -3.06
C PHE A 238 1.18 -7.28 -3.01
N GLU A 239 1.13 -8.62 -2.97
CA GLU A 239 2.31 -9.48 -2.93
C GLU A 239 3.20 -9.27 -4.15
N ALA A 240 2.62 -9.28 -5.35
CA ALA A 240 3.33 -9.10 -6.60
C ALA A 240 4.07 -7.75 -6.65
N ARG A 241 3.50 -6.71 -6.03
CA ARG A 241 4.06 -5.35 -6.07
C ARG A 241 5.07 -5.05 -4.97
N PHE A 242 4.75 -5.43 -3.73
CA PHE A 242 5.47 -4.96 -2.54
C PHE A 242 6.39 -6.00 -1.92
N LEU A 243 6.23 -7.29 -2.27
CA LEU A 243 7.22 -8.30 -1.94
C LEU A 243 8.25 -8.42 -3.07
N THR A 244 9.52 -8.47 -2.70
CA THR A 244 10.59 -8.84 -3.62
C THR A 244 10.42 -10.28 -4.09
N GLU A 245 10.94 -10.60 -5.28
CA GLU A 245 10.90 -11.97 -5.81
C GLU A 245 11.46 -13.00 -4.81
N LYS A 246 12.54 -12.66 -4.10
CA LYS A 246 13.10 -13.51 -3.03
C LYS A 246 12.11 -13.80 -1.93
N GLN A 247 11.32 -12.81 -1.54
CA GLN A 247 10.33 -12.94 -0.49
C GLN A 247 9.14 -13.79 -0.95
N GLN A 248 8.66 -13.58 -2.17
CA GLN A 248 7.60 -14.40 -2.75
C GLN A 248 8.02 -15.88 -2.82
N VAL A 249 9.22 -16.15 -3.34
CA VAL A 249 9.77 -17.51 -3.41
C VAL A 249 9.97 -18.14 -2.02
N ALA A 250 10.45 -17.37 -1.04
CA ALA A 250 10.56 -17.86 0.34
C ALA A 250 9.19 -18.16 0.94
N TYR A 251 8.19 -17.32 0.67
CA TYR A 251 6.82 -17.54 1.11
C TYR A 251 6.23 -18.82 0.49
N ASP A 252 6.44 -19.05 -0.81
CA ASP A 252 6.04 -20.30 -1.49
C ASP A 252 6.70 -21.54 -0.90
N PHE A 253 7.97 -21.43 -0.47
CA PHE A 253 8.66 -22.53 0.19
C PHE A 253 8.14 -22.82 1.60
N MET A 254 7.67 -21.81 2.33
CA MET A 254 7.01 -22.02 3.62
C MET A 254 5.67 -22.75 3.46
N HIS A 255 4.92 -22.49 2.37
CA HIS A 255 3.74 -23.26 2.03
C HIS A 255 4.03 -24.74 1.74
N GLN A 256 5.27 -25.07 1.37
CA GLN A 256 5.75 -26.44 1.17
C GLN A 256 6.24 -27.10 2.48
N GLY A 257 6.14 -26.39 3.62
CA GLY A 257 6.47 -26.89 4.95
C GLY A 257 7.87 -26.56 5.44
N LEU A 258 8.62 -25.68 4.76
CA LEU A 258 9.89 -25.18 5.25
C LEU A 258 9.70 -24.09 6.31
N ASP A 259 10.65 -23.99 7.23
CA ASP A 259 10.68 -22.84 8.13
C ASP A 259 11.19 -21.58 7.42
N ALA A 260 11.01 -20.41 8.05
CA ALA A 260 11.36 -19.13 7.45
C ALA A 260 12.86 -18.97 7.17
N VAL A 261 13.73 -19.61 7.95
CA VAL A 261 15.19 -19.56 7.77
C VAL A 261 15.57 -20.36 6.53
N GLU A 262 15.15 -21.63 6.49
CA GLU A 262 15.40 -22.54 5.37
C GLU A 262 14.83 -21.99 4.07
N ALA A 263 13.61 -21.45 4.11
CA ALA A 263 12.94 -20.88 2.95
C ALA A 263 13.70 -19.67 2.36
N LEU A 264 14.19 -18.75 3.21
CA LEU A 264 14.96 -17.58 2.76
C LEU A 264 16.34 -17.97 2.20
N GLU A 265 16.97 -19.01 2.75
CA GLU A 265 18.24 -19.53 2.25
C GLU A 265 18.06 -20.16 0.87
N ILE A 266 17.07 -21.04 0.71
CA ILE A 266 16.79 -21.71 -0.56
C ILE A 266 16.32 -20.70 -1.62
N ALA A 267 15.46 -19.73 -1.26
CA ALA A 267 15.06 -18.66 -2.18
C ALA A 267 16.27 -17.86 -2.69
N ASN A 268 17.24 -17.58 -1.82
CA ASN A 268 18.49 -16.90 -2.19
C ASN A 268 19.35 -17.74 -3.14
N GLU A 269 19.39 -19.06 -2.96
CA GLU A 269 20.11 -19.97 -3.87
C GLU A 269 19.39 -20.14 -5.21
N TYR A 270 18.06 -20.19 -5.20
CA TYR A 270 17.22 -20.35 -6.38
C TYR A 270 17.38 -19.15 -7.33
N LEU A 271 17.36 -17.93 -6.80
CA LEU A 271 17.46 -16.69 -7.60
C LEU A 271 18.87 -16.32 -8.05
N LYS A 272 19.90 -17.02 -7.56
CA LYS A 272 21.29 -16.85 -8.02
C LYS A 272 21.62 -17.69 -9.26
N LYS A 273 20.70 -18.55 -9.71
CA LYS A 273 20.84 -19.41 -10.89
C LYS A 273 20.20 -18.77 -12.11
#